data_AF-A0A561TX36-F1
#
_entry.id   AF-A0A561TX36-F1
#
_cell.length_a   1.000
_cell.length_b   1.000
_cell.length_c   1.000
_cell.angle_alpha   90.00
_cell.angle_beta   90.00
_cell.angle_gamma   90.00
#
_symmetry.space_group_name_H-M   'P 1'
#
loop_
_entity.id
_entity.type
_entity.pdbx_description
1 polymer ?
#
loop_
_entity_poly.entity_id
_entity_poly.type
_entity_poly.pdbx_seq_one_letter_code
_entity_poly.pdbx_strand_id
1 'polypeptide(L)' 'MTGTTLSKLRGSVRAAWQIVRGVVGETAYEDYLAHHRAHHPGERPMPEREFWRAHIDRQDANPGSRCC' A
#
# COMPACT_ATOMS: atom_id res chain seq x y z
N MET A 1 3.88 7.48 38.57
CA MET A 1 3.33 8.12 37.35
C MET A 1 3.34 7.10 36.21
N THR A 2 2.38 6.18 36.20
CA THR A 2 2.23 5.15 35.16
C THR A 2 1.00 5.50 34.33
N GLY A 3 1.21 6.21 33.23
CA GLY A 3 0.15 6.54 32.30
C GLY A 3 0.72 7.13 31.04
N THR A 4 0.19 6.69 29.90
CA THR A 4 0.32 7.28 28.55
C THR A 4 1.34 6.64 27.59
N THR A 5 1.09 5.41 27.13
CA THR A 5 1.74 4.85 25.92
C THR A 5 0.80 4.15 24.95
N LEU A 6 -0.50 4.51 24.91
CA LEU A 6 -1.43 3.98 23.89
C LEU A 6 -1.71 4.96 22.73
N SER A 7 -1.29 6.23 22.82
CA SER A 7 -1.61 7.25 21.80
C SER A 7 -0.56 7.41 20.68
N LYS A 8 0.68 6.92 20.85
CA LYS A 8 1.76 7.02 19.84
C LYS A 8 1.72 5.94 18.75
N LEU A 9 0.90 4.91 18.91
CA LEU A 9 0.74 3.84 17.91
C LEU A 9 0.04 4.33 16.63
N ARG A 10 -0.88 5.30 16.72
CA ARG A 10 -1.61 5.81 15.55
C ARG A 10 -0.73 6.70 14.66
N GLY A 11 0.19 7.47 15.26
CA GLY A 11 1.13 8.32 14.53
C GLY A 11 2.21 7.53 13.80
N SER A 12 2.69 6.44 14.40
CA SER A 12 3.68 5.53 13.80
C SER A 12 3.10 4.70 12.66
N VAL A 13 1.87 4.19 12.78
CA VAL A 13 1.19 3.51 11.67
C VAL A 13 0.98 4.45 10.49
N ARG A 14 0.55 5.70 10.71
CA ARG A 14 0.39 6.66 9.62
C ARG A 14 1.72 7.02 8.95
N ALA A 15 2.78 7.25 9.73
CA ALA A 15 4.10 7.56 9.21
C ALA A 15 4.71 6.37 8.45
N ALA A 16 4.60 5.15 9.01
CA ALA A 16 4.98 3.92 8.34
C ALA A 16 4.18 3.74 7.05
N TRP A 17 2.87 4.01 7.08
CA TRP A 17 2.02 3.91 5.89
C TRP A 17 2.36 4.98 4.84
N GLN A 18 2.82 6.18 5.23
CA GLN A 18 3.35 7.19 4.30
C GLN A 18 4.66 6.76 3.65
N ILE A 19 5.58 6.19 4.45
CA ILE A 19 6.85 5.66 3.95
C ILE A 19 6.59 4.47 3.03
N VAL A 20 5.71 3.55 3.43
CA VAL A 20 5.24 2.43 2.60
C VAL A 20 4.63 2.98 1.33
N ARG A 21 3.77 4.01 1.34
CA ARG A 21 3.25 4.59 0.08
C ARG A 21 4.34 5.19 -0.81
N GLY A 22 5.37 5.81 -0.25
CA GLY A 22 6.50 6.34 -1.02
C GLY A 22 7.37 5.24 -1.64
N VAL A 23 7.67 4.19 -0.87
CA VAL A 23 8.50 3.05 -1.29
C VAL A 23 7.74 2.12 -2.22
N VAL A 24 6.46 1.85 -1.92
CA VAL A 24 5.53 1.10 -2.79
C VAL A 24 5.43 1.77 -4.15
N GLY A 25 5.57 3.10 -4.29
CA GLY A 25 5.62 3.71 -5.63
C GLY A 25 6.72 3.11 -6.53
N GLU A 26 7.87 2.75 -5.95
CA GLU A 26 9.03 2.18 -6.67
C GLU A 26 9.02 0.64 -6.64
N THR A 27 8.55 0.01 -5.56
CA THR A 27 8.55 -1.45 -5.35
C THR A 27 7.17 -2.11 -5.41
N ALA A 28 6.12 -1.40 -5.85
CA ALA A 28 4.72 -1.87 -5.78
C ALA A 28 4.51 -3.25 -6.39
N TYR A 29 5.20 -3.54 -7.49
CA TYR A 29 5.08 -4.84 -8.15
C TYR A 29 5.74 -5.96 -7.35
N GLU A 30 6.88 -5.71 -6.72
CA GLU A 30 7.56 -6.69 -5.86
C GLU A 30 6.76 -6.98 -4.59
N ASP A 31 6.20 -5.94 -3.97
CA ASP A 31 5.30 -6.07 -2.82
C ASP A 31 4.02 -6.82 -3.19
N TYR A 32 3.46 -6.55 -4.37
CA TYR A 32 2.35 -7.32 -4.93
C TYR A 32 2.71 -8.80 -5.10
N LEU A 33 3.89 -9.12 -5.64
CA LEU A 33 4.34 -10.50 -5.79
C LEU A 33 4.55 -11.19 -4.44
N ALA A 34 5.11 -10.50 -3.45
CA ALA A 34 5.28 -11.03 -2.09
C ALA A 34 3.91 -11.33 -1.44
N HIS A 35 2.98 -10.38 -1.52
CA HIS A 35 1.61 -10.56 -1.04
C HIS A 35 0.89 -11.69 -1.78
N HIS A 36 0.99 -11.72 -3.10
CA HIS A 36 0.38 -12.76 -3.93
C HIS A 36 0.93 -14.14 -3.60
N ARG A 37 2.24 -14.30 -3.39
CA ARG A 37 2.83 -15.58 -2.98
C ARG A 37 2.36 -16.01 -1.59
N ALA A 38 2.17 -15.06 -0.67
CA ALA A 38 1.72 -15.35 0.68
C ALA A 38 0.23 -15.75 0.74
N HIS A 39 -0.62 -15.09 -0.06
CA HIS A 39 -2.08 -15.26 0.02
C HIS A 39 -2.68 -16.15 -1.07
N HIS A 40 -2.01 -16.25 -2.22
CA HIS A 40 -2.44 -17.02 -3.40
C HIS A 40 -1.35 -17.99 -3.85
N PRO A 41 -0.94 -18.95 -3.00
CA PRO A 41 0.04 -19.95 -3.40
C PRO A 41 -0.53 -20.82 -4.52
N GLY A 42 0.16 -20.86 -5.66
CA GLY A 42 -0.20 -21.70 -6.81
C GLY A 42 -0.99 -21.01 -7.92
N GLU A 43 -1.45 -19.77 -7.69
CA GLU A 43 -2.00 -18.94 -8.75
C GLU A 43 -0.88 -18.14 -9.44
N ARG A 44 -1.04 -17.88 -10.74
CA ARG A 44 -0.05 -17.11 -11.49
C ARG A 44 -0.30 -15.62 -11.27
N PRO A 45 0.69 -14.86 -10.76
CA PRO A 45 0.51 -13.44 -10.54
C PRO A 45 0.23 -12.70 -11.86
N MET A 46 -0.47 -11.59 -11.74
CA MET A 46 -0.76 -10.68 -12.83
C MET A 46 0.54 -10.16 -13.46
N PRO A 47 0.64 -10.06 -14.80
CA PRO A 47 1.81 -9.48 -15.44
C PRO A 47 1.97 -8.00 -15.07
N GLU A 48 3.23 -7.59 -14.91
CA GLU A 48 3.62 -6.25 -14.47
C GLU A 48 2.89 -5.10 -15.19
N ARG A 49 2.78 -5.18 -16.51
CA ARG A 49 2.10 -4.15 -17.32
C ARG A 49 0.62 -3.98 -16.95
N GLU A 50 -0.06 -5.09 -16.68
CA GLU A 50 -1.47 -5.08 -16.30
C GLU A 50 -1.64 -4.59 -14.86
N PHE A 51 -0.71 -4.97 -13.98
CA PHE A 51 -0.64 -4.45 -12.62
C PHE A 51 -0.52 -2.92 -12.63
N TRP A 52 0.41 -2.35 -13.39
CA TRP A 52 0.58 -0.89 -13.46
C TRP A 52 -0.64 -0.20 -14.06
N ARG A 53 -1.26 -0.78 -15.07
CA ARG A 53 -2.50 -0.24 -15.64
C ARG A 53 -3.61 -0.18 -14.58
N ALA A 54 -3.84 -1.27 -13.86
CA ALA A 54 -4.84 -1.32 -12.78
C ALA A 54 -4.46 -0.45 -11.58
N HIS A 55 -3.17 -0.27 -11.31
CA HIS A 55 -2.67 0.60 -10.24
C HIS A 55 -2.98 2.06 -10.54
N ILE A 56 -2.66 2.52 -11.74
CA ILE A 56 -2.95 3.89 -12.21
C ILE A 56 -4.46 4.12 -12.26
N ASP A 57 -5.23 3.19 -12.82
CA ASP A 57 -6.69 3.28 -12.90
C ASP A 57 -7.33 3.44 -11.51
N ARG A 58 -6.84 2.70 -10.50
CA ARG A 58 -7.29 2.89 -9.10
C ARG A 58 -6.90 4.25 -8.52
N GLN A 59 -5.72 4.78 -8.85
CA GLN A 59 -5.30 6.12 -8.39
C GLN A 59 -6.13 7.21 -9.07
N ASP A 60 -6.45 7.06 -10.36
CA ASP A 60 -7.26 7.99 -11.12
C ASP A 60 -8.74 7.96 -10.71
N ALA A 61 -9.28 6.77 -10.42
CA ALA A 61 -10.65 6.56 -9.96
C ALA A 61 -10.87 6.99 -8.49
N ASN A 62 -9.82 7.04 -7.66
CA ASN A 62 -9.86 7.62 -6.33
C ASN A 62 -8.88 8.81 -6.22
N PRO A 63 -9.13 9.92 -6.94
CA PRO A 63 -8.38 11.14 -6.73
C PRO A 63 -8.90 11.71 -5.42
N GLY A 64 -8.30 11.29 -4.30
CA GLY A 64 -8.79 11.51 -2.94
C GLY A 64 -9.46 12.87 -2.80
N SER A 65 -10.76 12.85 -2.51
CA SER A 65 -11.68 13.99 -2.39
C SER A 65 -10.99 15.34 -2.61
N ARG A 66 -10.90 15.79 -3.87
CA ARG A 66 -10.63 17.20 -4.18
C ARG A 66 -11.84 17.99 -3.70
N CYS A 67 -11.92 18.21 -2.40
CA CYS A 67 -12.88 19.12 -1.82
C CYS A 67 -12.45 20.51 -2.26
N CYS A 68 -13.27 21.09 -3.13
CA CYS A 68 -13.39 22.54 -3.28
C CYS A 68 -13.63 23.20 -1.91
#